data_AF-A0A9W9C566-F1
#
_entry.id   AF-A0A9W9C566-F1
#
_cell.length_a   1.000
_cell.length_b   1.000
_cell.length_c   1.000
_cell.angle_alpha   90.00
_cell.angle_beta   90.00
_cell.angle_gamma   90.00
#
_symmetry.space_group_name_H-M   'P 1'
#
loop_
_entity.id
_entity.type
_entity.pdbx_description
1 polymer ?
#
loop_
_entity_poly.entity_id
_entity_poly.type
_entity_poly.pdbx_seq_one_letter_code
_entity_poly.pdbx_strand_id
1 'polypeptide(L)'
;MVAVKDENIMSLLLAYSASHRARVLCHDEPANRIAMWVTDVFPKLRQSLANPSTITNETLAPAIMMASLEIISPNTFEVPIAWQDHLAMARQMIIARGGPKTMDKSDHAAYFLSRWFAYLDVIGSLSGNKNDQPLGSWYWNSANESADSDFQIDCLYGFTNRCVGLLAGIAELAKEVQPLRIACDGTINASFRPNASVAARAERIRKDLWKGLTSTVAPTHSSCTHRTPLLLLLLLLPSSSEIPSATSEIDATNEMFHWAGLIHLYRRVNNYPSTHPAVQQSVSQIIDLLKKVRRGIQGAHGRAVRAAWTTELNNDLLYLATIIKQSQKLRILRIQATSELHPLLRLLERRDYLFLSTIHAFLSASNLTSLEPDLCGTRLIPHQSQEHGEGFHVCTSIAALLTTLRRLRLRMRSICADVLKPRQDSTNLRLNEMLINLSLSNESPQITSAAHATCCGSSTRGFLQLKADMEKQAQVLVAQMAAPKTVRILTHALPSIEMRAFDVLTGRNVTLSEGASWDDDGEAIEDQVSAEESEISDLSSDD
;
A
#
# COMPACT_ATOMS: atom_id res chain seq x y z
N MET A 1 -29.52 -8.21 12.97
CA MET A 1 -30.99 -8.06 13.04
C MET A 1 -31.47 -6.73 13.63
N VAL A 2 -30.64 -5.97 14.37
CA VAL A 2 -31.01 -4.66 14.97
C VAL A 2 -31.16 -3.56 13.90
N ALA A 3 -30.16 -3.35 13.04
CA ALA A 3 -30.21 -2.32 11.99
C ALA A 3 -31.38 -2.49 11.00
N VAL A 4 -31.78 -3.73 10.69
CA VAL A 4 -32.92 -3.99 9.80
C VAL A 4 -34.25 -3.54 10.42
N LYS A 5 -34.32 -3.49 11.75
CA LYS A 5 -35.53 -3.10 12.51
C LYS A 5 -35.54 -1.62 12.88
N ASP A 6 -34.41 -0.93 12.75
CA ASP A 6 -34.24 0.47 13.13
C ASP A 6 -33.66 1.27 11.95
N GLU A 7 -34.51 2.10 11.36
CA GLU A 7 -34.16 2.93 10.20
C GLU A 7 -33.01 3.90 10.50
N ASN A 8 -32.90 4.41 11.73
CA ASN A 8 -31.87 5.36 12.11
C ASN A 8 -30.48 4.69 12.11
N ILE A 9 -30.40 3.49 12.68
CA ILE A 9 -29.18 2.68 12.66
C ILE A 9 -28.84 2.25 11.23
N MET A 10 -29.83 1.87 10.41
CA MET A 10 -29.60 1.50 9.01
C MET A 10 -29.02 2.67 8.21
N SER A 11 -29.61 3.86 8.32
CA SER A 11 -29.14 5.05 7.63
C SER A 11 -27.70 5.40 7.99
N LEU A 12 -27.36 5.39 9.28
CA LEU A 12 -25.98 5.62 9.73
C LEU A 12 -25.02 4.55 9.23
N LEU A 13 -25.43 3.28 9.20
CA LEU A 13 -24.61 2.18 8.68
C LEU A 13 -24.36 2.33 7.17
N LEU A 14 -25.35 2.77 6.41
CA LEU A 14 -25.22 3.05 4.97
C LEU A 14 -24.28 4.23 4.70
N ALA A 15 -24.43 5.32 5.47
CA ALA A 15 -23.52 6.46 5.41
C ALA A 15 -22.08 6.05 5.71
N TYR A 16 -21.85 5.35 6.82
CA TYR A 16 -20.54 4.84 7.20
C TYR A 16 -19.95 3.93 6.11
N SER A 17 -20.74 3.00 5.59
CA SER A 17 -20.31 2.06 4.56
C SER A 17 -19.94 2.78 3.26
N ALA A 18 -20.70 3.81 2.88
CA ALA A 18 -20.43 4.60 1.68
C ALA A 18 -19.13 5.40 1.81
N SER A 19 -18.93 6.12 2.92
CA SER A 19 -17.70 6.88 3.18
C SER A 19 -16.48 5.97 3.30
N HIS A 20 -16.61 4.85 4.04
CA HIS A 20 -15.53 3.86 4.14
C HIS A 20 -15.16 3.27 2.77
N ARG A 21 -16.15 2.87 1.97
CA ARG A 21 -15.92 2.33 0.62
C ARG A 21 -15.27 3.36 -0.29
N ALA A 22 -15.75 4.60 -0.27
CA ALA A 22 -15.20 5.71 -1.07
C ALA A 22 -13.71 5.90 -0.75
N ARG A 23 -13.33 5.92 0.54
CA ARG A 23 -11.92 5.98 0.95
C ARG A 23 -11.09 4.78 0.54
N VAL A 24 -11.60 3.57 0.74
CA VAL A 24 -10.87 2.34 0.38
C VAL A 24 -10.60 2.27 -1.13
N LEU A 25 -11.53 2.79 -1.94
CA LEU A 25 -11.41 2.81 -3.40
C LEU A 25 -10.85 4.12 -3.95
N CYS A 26 -10.50 5.08 -3.09
CA CYS A 26 -10.02 6.41 -3.48
C CYS A 26 -10.96 7.16 -4.45
N HIS A 27 -12.27 7.07 -4.25
CA HIS A 27 -13.28 7.83 -5.01
C HIS A 27 -13.94 8.89 -4.12
N ASP A 28 -14.59 9.87 -4.73
CA ASP A 28 -15.37 10.87 -3.99
C ASP A 28 -16.53 10.23 -3.22
N GLU A 29 -16.80 10.76 -2.03
CA GLU A 29 -17.95 10.33 -1.24
C GLU A 29 -19.26 10.73 -1.94
N PRO A 30 -20.30 9.88 -1.92
CA PRO A 30 -21.61 10.22 -2.48
C PRO A 30 -22.36 11.18 -1.53
N ALA A 31 -21.88 12.42 -1.43
CA ALA A 31 -22.28 13.40 -0.43
C ALA A 31 -23.79 13.62 -0.36
N ASN A 32 -24.47 13.72 -1.51
CA ASN A 32 -25.93 13.90 -1.56
C ASN A 32 -26.70 12.72 -0.93
N ARG A 33 -26.21 11.49 -1.12
CA ARG A 33 -26.84 10.29 -0.55
C ARG A 33 -26.57 10.20 0.95
N ILE A 34 -25.34 10.52 1.36
CA ILE A 34 -24.96 10.58 2.77
C ILE A 34 -25.81 11.62 3.51
N ALA A 35 -25.95 12.83 2.97
CA ALA A 35 -26.78 13.89 3.54
C ALA A 35 -28.20 13.41 3.78
N MET A 36 -28.83 12.78 2.79
CA MET A 36 -30.19 12.21 2.93
C MET A 36 -30.29 11.16 4.04
N TRP A 37 -29.28 10.32 4.23
CA TRP A 37 -29.30 9.31 5.28
C TRP A 37 -29.13 9.92 6.68
N VAL A 38 -28.34 10.98 6.82
CA VAL A 38 -28.04 11.55 8.15
C VAL A 38 -29.04 12.61 8.63
N THR A 39 -29.94 13.09 7.77
CA THR A 39 -30.93 14.15 8.08
C THR A 39 -31.70 13.89 9.39
N ASP A 40 -32.26 12.69 9.55
CA ASP A 40 -33.17 12.39 10.67
C ASP A 40 -32.47 11.83 11.90
N VAL A 41 -31.14 11.71 11.88
CA VAL A 41 -30.38 11.05 12.95
C VAL A 41 -30.51 11.80 14.28
N PHE A 42 -30.25 13.11 14.28
CA PHE A 42 -30.32 13.92 15.49
C PHE A 42 -31.74 14.09 16.03
N PRO A 43 -32.76 14.40 15.22
CA PRO A 43 -34.14 14.47 15.69
C PRO A 43 -34.60 13.16 16.36
N LYS A 44 -34.37 12.01 15.72
CA LYS A 44 -34.76 10.69 16.26
C LYS A 44 -34.02 10.37 17.56
N LEU A 45 -32.71 10.67 17.63
CA LEU A 45 -31.94 10.43 18.85
C LEU A 45 -32.41 11.32 20.02
N ARG A 46 -32.67 12.62 19.77
CA ARG A 46 -33.20 13.53 20.80
C ARG A 46 -34.56 13.05 21.31
N GLN A 47 -35.43 12.59 20.43
CA GLN A 47 -36.73 12.03 20.82
C GLN A 47 -36.58 10.80 21.72
N SER A 48 -35.64 9.89 21.40
CA SER A 48 -35.36 8.71 22.22
C SER A 48 -34.83 9.08 23.62
N LEU A 49 -34.04 10.16 23.70
CA LEU A 49 -33.51 10.66 24.97
C LEU A 49 -34.51 11.48 25.80
N ALA A 50 -35.57 12.02 25.19
CA ALA A 50 -36.56 12.85 25.87
C ALA A 50 -37.56 12.05 26.73
N ASN A 51 -37.76 10.75 26.46
CA ASN A 51 -38.69 9.88 27.19
C ASN A 51 -38.00 8.64 27.83
N PRO A 52 -36.99 8.78 28.72
CA PRO A 52 -36.23 7.62 29.16
C PRO A 52 -36.88 6.94 30.37
N SER A 53 -37.43 5.74 30.19
CA SER A 53 -37.56 4.78 31.30
C SER A 53 -36.28 3.93 31.45
N THR A 54 -35.62 3.60 30.33
CA THR A 54 -34.32 2.91 30.24
C THR A 54 -33.66 3.20 28.88
N ILE A 55 -32.32 3.25 28.82
CA ILE A 55 -31.59 3.48 27.56
C ILE A 55 -31.49 2.15 26.79
N THR A 56 -32.17 2.03 25.65
CA THR A 56 -32.22 0.82 24.80
C THR A 56 -31.06 0.72 23.80
N ASN A 57 -30.76 -0.48 23.28
CA ASN A 57 -29.65 -0.70 22.32
C ASN A 57 -29.83 0.15 21.06
N GLU A 58 -31.08 0.38 20.67
CA GLU A 58 -31.53 1.25 19.59
C GLU A 58 -31.19 2.73 19.85
N THR A 59 -31.06 3.13 21.12
CA THR A 59 -30.64 4.49 21.51
C THR A 59 -29.11 4.62 21.58
N LEU A 60 -28.41 3.58 22.07
CA LEU A 60 -26.95 3.60 22.24
C LEU A 60 -26.20 3.45 20.92
N ALA A 61 -26.68 2.57 20.02
CA ALA A 61 -25.98 2.27 18.77
C ALA A 61 -25.81 3.50 17.85
N PRO A 62 -26.82 4.37 17.64
CA PRO A 62 -26.64 5.61 16.89
C PRO A 62 -25.57 6.54 17.48
N ALA A 63 -25.47 6.65 18.82
CA ALA A 63 -24.48 7.50 19.47
C ALA A 63 -23.03 7.05 19.18
N ILE A 64 -22.78 5.74 19.24
CA ILE A 64 -21.46 5.15 18.91
C ILE A 64 -21.18 5.25 17.39
N MET A 65 -22.20 5.02 16.56
CA MET A 65 -22.06 5.07 15.11
C MET A 65 -21.80 6.49 14.59
N MET A 66 -22.43 7.52 15.16
CA MET A 66 -22.14 8.92 14.80
C MET A 66 -20.68 9.29 15.10
N ALA A 67 -20.15 8.87 16.25
CA ALA A 67 -18.72 9.07 16.56
C ALA A 67 -17.84 8.39 15.52
N SER A 68 -18.19 7.17 15.12
CA SER A 68 -17.44 6.41 14.12
C SER A 68 -17.50 7.04 12.73
N LEU A 69 -18.68 7.51 12.31
CA LEU A 69 -18.90 8.20 11.04
C LEU A 69 -18.10 9.51 10.99
N GLU A 70 -18.14 10.31 12.04
CA GLU A 70 -17.41 11.58 12.11
C GLU A 70 -15.88 11.38 12.10
N ILE A 71 -15.37 10.28 12.68
CA ILE A 71 -13.95 9.88 12.56
C ILE A 71 -13.61 9.57 11.09
N ILE A 72 -14.50 8.88 10.37
CA ILE A 72 -14.24 8.43 9.00
C ILE A 72 -14.79 9.34 7.90
N SER A 73 -15.45 10.45 8.22
CA SER A 73 -15.86 11.47 7.27
C SER A 73 -16.18 12.73 8.08
N PRO A 74 -15.16 13.55 8.38
CA PRO A 74 -15.35 14.76 9.17
C PRO A 74 -16.31 15.74 8.48
N ASN A 75 -17.15 16.42 9.26
CA ASN A 75 -18.20 17.33 8.77
C ASN A 75 -19.29 16.62 7.95
N THR A 76 -19.55 15.33 8.22
CA THR A 76 -20.67 14.62 7.55
C THR A 76 -22.02 15.21 7.94
N PHE A 77 -22.12 15.69 9.17
CA PHE A 77 -23.35 16.24 9.73
C PHE A 77 -23.47 17.74 9.45
N GLU A 78 -24.71 18.20 9.21
CA GLU A 78 -24.99 19.65 9.06
C GLU A 78 -24.59 20.46 10.30
N VAL A 79 -24.70 19.85 11.48
CA VAL A 79 -24.25 20.45 12.74
C VAL A 79 -22.81 20.01 13.00
N PRO A 80 -21.85 20.95 13.12
CA PRO A 80 -20.44 20.62 13.34
C PRO A 80 -20.25 20.18 14.79
N ILE A 81 -20.47 18.90 15.07
CA ILE A 81 -20.24 18.26 16.36
C ILE A 81 -19.02 17.36 16.21
N ALA A 82 -18.05 17.49 17.10
CA ALA A 82 -16.84 16.69 17.00
C ALA A 82 -17.12 15.23 17.41
N TRP A 83 -16.38 14.28 16.84
CA TRP A 83 -16.53 12.87 17.20
C TRP A 83 -16.34 12.61 18.70
N GLN A 84 -15.54 13.43 19.39
CA GLN A 84 -15.37 13.38 20.84
C GLN A 84 -16.67 13.63 21.59
N ASP A 85 -17.50 14.56 21.13
CA ASP A 85 -18.76 14.92 21.78
C ASP A 85 -19.79 13.81 21.59
N HIS A 86 -19.83 13.19 20.41
CA HIS A 86 -20.63 11.98 20.16
C HIS A 86 -20.20 10.83 21.06
N LEU A 87 -18.88 10.63 21.22
CA LEU A 87 -18.33 9.59 22.07
C LEU A 87 -18.60 9.87 23.57
N ALA A 88 -18.53 11.13 23.99
CA ALA A 88 -18.89 11.54 25.35
C ALA A 88 -20.35 11.28 25.65
N MET A 89 -21.26 11.53 24.69
CA MET A 89 -22.67 11.16 24.81
C MET A 89 -22.85 9.64 24.98
N ALA A 90 -22.19 8.83 24.14
CA ALA A 90 -22.22 7.38 24.27
C ALA A 90 -21.68 6.90 25.64
N ARG A 91 -20.64 7.57 26.16
CA ARG A 91 -20.10 7.30 27.50
C ARG A 91 -21.14 7.52 28.59
N GLN A 92 -21.85 8.65 28.56
CA GLN A 92 -22.92 8.92 29.53
C GLN A 92 -24.04 7.89 29.46
N MET A 93 -24.41 7.46 28.25
CA MET A 93 -25.42 6.41 28.06
C MET A 93 -24.99 5.06 28.66
N ILE A 94 -23.72 4.68 28.52
CA ILE A 94 -23.18 3.44 29.11
C ILE A 94 -23.10 3.53 30.63
N ILE A 95 -22.68 4.67 31.18
CA ILE A 95 -22.67 4.90 32.63
C ILE A 95 -24.09 4.76 33.19
N ALA A 96 -25.08 5.39 32.54
CA ALA A 96 -26.48 5.34 32.96
C ALA A 96 -27.10 3.93 32.90
N ARG A 97 -26.52 3.02 32.12
CA ARG A 97 -26.89 1.59 32.11
C ARG A 97 -26.26 0.75 33.22
N GLY A 98 -25.40 1.33 34.05
CA GLY A 98 -24.62 0.60 35.06
C GLY A 98 -23.19 0.25 34.63
N GLY A 99 -22.75 0.72 33.46
CA GLY A 99 -21.41 0.54 32.92
C GLY A 99 -21.20 -0.75 32.11
N PRO A 100 -20.05 -0.89 31.43
CA PRO A 100 -19.78 -1.99 30.49
C PRO A 100 -19.93 -3.40 31.08
N LYS A 101 -19.67 -3.55 32.39
CA LYS A 101 -19.74 -4.83 33.12
C LYS A 101 -21.15 -5.36 33.35
N THR A 102 -22.14 -4.48 33.28
CA THR A 102 -23.56 -4.84 33.47
C THR A 102 -24.22 -5.31 32.18
N MET A 103 -23.51 -5.22 31.04
CA MET A 103 -24.02 -5.64 29.74
C MET A 103 -23.86 -7.15 29.62
N ASP A 104 -25.01 -7.84 29.69
CA ASP A 104 -25.09 -9.29 29.68
C ASP A 104 -24.48 -9.88 28.39
N LYS A 105 -23.61 -10.89 28.55
CA LYS A 105 -23.04 -11.65 27.42
C LYS A 105 -24.11 -12.42 26.64
N SER A 106 -25.27 -12.68 27.25
CA SER A 106 -26.43 -13.29 26.58
C SER A 106 -27.12 -12.34 25.60
N ASP A 107 -27.04 -11.01 25.84
CA ASP A 107 -27.44 -10.00 24.86
C ASP A 107 -26.26 -9.66 23.95
N HIS A 108 -26.16 -10.40 22.85
CA HIS A 108 -25.12 -10.21 21.84
C HIS A 108 -25.04 -8.78 21.28
N ALA A 109 -26.16 -8.04 21.22
CA ALA A 109 -26.16 -6.66 20.72
C ALA A 109 -25.55 -5.72 21.76
N ALA A 110 -25.98 -5.81 23.03
CA ALA A 110 -25.38 -5.01 24.11
C ALA A 110 -23.89 -5.32 24.29
N TYR A 111 -23.50 -6.60 24.21
CA TYR A 111 -22.11 -7.02 24.29
C TYR A 111 -21.25 -6.51 23.12
N PHE A 112 -21.79 -6.46 21.90
CA PHE A 112 -21.11 -5.87 20.76
C PHE A 112 -20.93 -4.36 20.93
N LEU A 113 -21.98 -3.64 21.34
CA LEU A 113 -21.92 -2.19 21.54
C LEU A 113 -20.94 -1.79 22.65
N SER A 114 -20.85 -2.59 23.72
CA SER A 114 -19.89 -2.36 24.80
C SER A 114 -18.44 -2.46 24.31
N ARG A 115 -18.13 -3.49 23.52
CA ARG A 115 -16.81 -3.73 22.90
C ARG A 115 -16.44 -2.65 21.90
N TRP A 116 -17.38 -2.25 21.04
CA TRP A 116 -17.15 -1.18 20.06
C TRP A 116 -16.89 0.16 20.75
N PHE A 117 -17.71 0.51 21.74
CA PHE A 117 -17.49 1.71 22.54
C PHE A 117 -16.14 1.67 23.27
N ALA A 118 -15.80 0.55 23.92
CA ALA A 118 -14.54 0.39 24.64
C ALA A 118 -13.34 0.71 23.76
N TYR A 119 -13.33 0.19 22.54
CA TYR A 119 -12.28 0.47 21.57
C TYR A 119 -12.18 1.97 21.27
N LEU A 120 -13.29 2.62 20.93
CA LEU A 120 -13.30 4.05 20.61
C LEU A 120 -12.90 4.93 21.81
N ASP A 121 -13.37 4.61 23.01
CA ASP A 121 -13.11 5.39 24.23
C ASP A 121 -11.64 5.30 24.66
N VAL A 122 -11.05 4.09 24.61
CA VAL A 122 -9.65 3.87 24.98
C VAL A 122 -8.70 4.42 23.91
N ILE A 123 -8.88 4.04 22.65
CA ILE A 123 -8.01 4.50 21.57
C ILE A 123 -8.19 6.01 21.36
N GLY A 124 -9.42 6.50 21.36
CA GLY A 124 -9.71 7.93 21.30
C GLY A 124 -9.03 8.69 22.42
N SER A 125 -9.04 8.19 23.66
CA SER A 125 -8.31 8.81 24.77
C SER A 125 -6.78 8.85 24.59
N LEU A 126 -6.22 7.93 23.79
CA LEU A 126 -4.82 7.90 23.43
C LEU A 126 -4.47 8.80 22.23
N SER A 127 -5.45 9.20 21.42
CA SER A 127 -5.24 9.98 20.18
C SER A 127 -5.02 11.49 20.36
N GLY A 128 -5.22 12.07 21.55
CA GLY A 128 -5.12 13.53 21.70
C GLY A 128 -5.08 14.06 23.13
N ASN A 129 -4.85 15.38 23.23
CA ASN A 129 -4.77 16.13 24.48
C ASN A 129 -6.10 16.78 24.91
N LYS A 130 -7.05 16.94 23.96
CA LYS A 130 -8.39 17.53 24.16
C LYS A 130 -9.47 16.51 24.53
N ASN A 131 -9.13 15.23 24.62
CA ASN A 131 -10.11 14.16 24.80
C ASN A 131 -10.35 13.89 26.30
N ASP A 132 -11.60 13.83 26.72
CA ASP A 132 -12.04 13.44 28.07
C ASP A 132 -11.39 12.15 28.55
N GLN A 133 -11.12 12.01 29.85
CA GLN A 133 -10.63 10.75 30.44
C GLN A 133 -11.50 9.57 29.95
N PRO A 134 -10.87 8.45 29.53
CA PRO A 134 -11.66 7.26 29.23
C PRO A 134 -12.40 6.81 30.49
N LEU A 135 -13.41 5.95 30.33
CA LEU A 135 -13.89 5.17 31.48
C LEU A 135 -12.68 4.51 32.15
N GLY A 136 -12.65 4.59 33.48
CA GLY A 136 -11.47 4.18 34.22
C GLY A 136 -11.03 2.75 33.89
N SER A 137 -9.72 2.49 33.95
CA SER A 137 -9.10 1.21 33.62
C SER A 137 -9.74 0.02 34.36
N TRP A 138 -10.31 0.28 35.54
CA TRP A 138 -11.08 -0.66 36.34
C TRP A 138 -12.40 -1.13 35.69
N TYR A 139 -13.00 -0.37 34.77
CA TYR A 139 -14.15 -0.82 33.98
C TYR A 139 -13.79 -1.90 32.96
N TRP A 140 -12.54 -1.89 32.49
CA TRP A 140 -12.02 -2.77 31.45
C TRP A 140 -11.29 -3.99 32.03
N ASN A 141 -10.88 -3.92 33.29
CA ASN A 141 -10.27 -5.04 33.99
C ASN A 141 -11.36 -6.00 34.49
N SER A 142 -11.48 -7.16 33.87
CA SER A 142 -12.40 -8.22 34.25
C SER A 142 -11.83 -9.04 35.42
N ALA A 143 -11.83 -8.46 36.62
CA ALA A 143 -11.38 -9.14 37.84
C ALA A 143 -12.09 -10.47 38.15
N ASN A 144 -13.18 -10.80 37.43
CA ASN A 144 -13.99 -12.01 37.57
C ASN A 144 -13.99 -12.91 36.32
N GLU A 145 -13.21 -12.60 35.28
CA GLU A 145 -13.05 -13.49 34.13
C GLU A 145 -11.98 -14.55 34.41
N SER A 146 -12.11 -15.73 33.80
CA SER A 146 -11.08 -16.76 33.91
C SER A 146 -9.78 -16.21 33.32
N ALA A 147 -8.64 -16.58 33.90
CA ALA A 147 -7.32 -16.15 33.42
C ALA A 147 -7.07 -16.49 31.93
N ASP A 148 -7.92 -17.31 31.32
CA ASP A 148 -7.86 -17.76 29.93
C ASP A 148 -8.47 -16.75 28.94
N SER A 149 -9.53 -16.00 29.31
CA SER A 149 -10.15 -15.01 28.41
C SER A 149 -9.40 -13.66 28.34
N ASP A 150 -8.51 -13.41 29.29
CA ASP A 150 -7.69 -12.20 29.34
C ASP A 150 -6.65 -12.12 28.20
N PHE A 151 -6.15 -13.28 27.78
CA PHE A 151 -5.15 -13.41 26.72
C PHE A 151 -5.75 -13.74 25.35
N GLN A 152 -7.08 -13.88 25.27
CA GLN A 152 -7.75 -14.08 24.00
C GLN A 152 -7.74 -12.78 23.19
N ILE A 153 -7.31 -12.86 21.92
CA ILE A 153 -7.39 -11.74 20.99
C ILE A 153 -8.83 -11.56 20.54
N ASP A 154 -9.34 -10.36 20.77
CA ASP A 154 -10.65 -9.95 20.35
C ASP A 154 -10.62 -9.53 18.87
N CYS A 155 -11.44 -10.13 18.01
CA CYS A 155 -11.41 -9.81 16.58
C CYS A 155 -12.04 -8.46 16.20
N LEU A 156 -12.75 -7.79 17.11
CA LEU A 156 -13.32 -6.47 16.83
C LEU A 156 -12.23 -5.40 16.90
N TYR A 157 -11.42 -5.43 17.96
CA TYR A 157 -10.34 -4.45 18.15
C TYR A 157 -8.95 -4.95 17.73
N GLY A 158 -8.74 -6.26 17.58
CA GLY A 158 -7.50 -6.84 17.07
C GLY A 158 -6.39 -7.05 18.11
N PHE A 159 -6.72 -6.96 19.40
CA PHE A 159 -5.81 -7.19 20.52
C PHE A 159 -6.54 -7.80 21.71
N THR A 160 -5.79 -8.23 22.73
CA THR A 160 -6.36 -8.92 23.90
C THR A 160 -7.21 -8.02 24.81
N ASN A 161 -8.15 -8.62 25.53
CA ASN A 161 -8.93 -7.93 26.56
C ASN A 161 -8.04 -7.33 27.66
N ARG A 162 -6.94 -8.02 28.00
CA ARG A 162 -5.93 -7.45 28.91
C ARG A 162 -5.28 -6.20 28.32
N CYS A 163 -4.95 -6.21 27.03
CA CYS A 163 -4.31 -5.08 26.38
C CYS A 163 -5.21 -3.83 26.37
N VAL A 164 -6.54 -3.95 26.18
CA VAL A 164 -7.45 -2.78 26.30
C VAL A 164 -7.40 -2.14 27.69
N GLY A 165 -7.37 -2.94 28.77
CA GLY A 165 -7.25 -2.45 30.14
C GLY A 165 -5.90 -1.75 30.40
N LEU A 166 -4.81 -2.29 29.86
CA LEU A 166 -3.48 -1.66 29.94
C LEU A 166 -3.45 -0.32 29.22
N LEU A 167 -3.98 -0.24 28.00
CA LEU A 167 -4.07 0.99 27.21
C LEU A 167 -4.93 2.05 27.90
N ALA A 168 -6.05 1.66 28.51
CA ALA A 168 -6.87 2.56 29.33
C ALA A 168 -6.08 3.11 30.53
N GLY A 169 -5.34 2.25 31.23
CA GLY A 169 -4.47 2.66 32.35
C GLY A 169 -3.37 3.63 31.93
N ILE A 170 -2.81 3.46 30.72
CA ILE A 170 -1.84 4.41 30.15
C ILE A 170 -2.51 5.75 29.87
N ALA A 171 -3.72 5.75 29.33
CA ALA A 171 -4.47 6.97 29.06
C ALA A 171 -4.81 7.74 30.36
N GLU A 172 -5.16 7.04 31.45
CA GLU A 172 -5.35 7.64 32.78
C GLU A 172 -4.07 8.30 33.28
N LEU A 173 -2.96 7.57 33.30
CA LEU A 173 -1.66 8.09 33.76
C LEU A 173 -1.21 9.29 32.91
N ALA A 174 -1.39 9.19 31.59
CA ALA A 174 -1.02 10.26 30.67
C ALA A 174 -1.81 11.55 30.98
N LYS A 175 -3.10 11.44 31.32
CA LYS A 175 -3.93 12.60 31.68
C LYS A 175 -3.61 13.14 33.07
N GLU A 176 -3.27 12.27 34.02
CA GLU A 176 -2.83 12.67 35.37
C GLU A 176 -1.56 13.54 35.30
N VAL A 177 -0.57 13.16 34.48
CA VAL A 177 0.69 13.92 34.37
C VAL A 177 0.66 15.08 33.38
N GLN A 178 -0.31 15.11 32.46
CA GLN A 178 -0.31 16.06 31.35
C GLN A 178 -0.26 17.52 31.78
N PRO A 179 -1.05 18.00 32.77
CA PRO A 179 -0.97 19.39 33.25
C PRO A 179 0.38 19.77 33.86
N LEU A 180 1.15 18.78 34.34
CA LEU A 180 2.49 18.99 34.92
C LEU A 180 3.60 18.96 33.85
N ARG A 181 3.33 18.30 32.73
CA ARG A 181 4.29 18.07 31.64
C ARG A 181 4.17 19.10 30.52
N ILE A 182 2.96 19.56 30.22
CA ILE A 182 2.67 20.53 29.15
C ILE A 182 2.12 21.80 29.79
N ALA A 183 2.79 22.93 29.55
CA ALA A 183 2.33 24.24 29.99
C ALA A 183 1.12 24.73 29.16
N CYS A 184 0.44 25.78 29.63
CA CYS A 184 -0.78 26.29 28.98
C CYS A 184 -0.56 26.77 27.53
N ASP A 185 0.67 27.15 27.18
CA ASP A 185 1.10 27.55 25.83
C ASP A 185 1.46 26.35 24.92
N GLY A 186 1.38 25.12 25.43
CA GLY A 186 1.75 23.90 24.71
C GLY A 186 3.23 23.50 24.84
N THR A 187 4.04 24.28 25.56
CA THR A 187 5.48 23.98 25.75
C THR A 187 5.66 22.75 26.64
N ILE A 188 6.49 21.79 26.18
CA ILE A 188 6.81 20.57 26.93
C ILE A 188 7.93 20.85 27.93
N ASN A 189 7.67 20.63 29.21
CA ASN A 189 8.68 20.67 30.26
C ASN A 189 9.62 19.45 30.16
N ALA A 190 10.81 19.62 29.59
CA ALA A 190 11.79 18.53 29.42
C ALA A 190 12.31 17.96 30.76
N SER A 191 12.29 18.78 31.81
CA SER A 191 12.74 18.39 33.15
C SER A 191 11.66 17.65 33.95
N PHE A 192 10.42 17.60 33.45
CA PHE A 192 9.33 16.89 34.12
C PHE A 192 9.68 15.41 34.32
N ARG A 193 9.42 14.92 35.53
CA ARG A 193 9.47 13.50 35.90
C ARG A 193 8.20 13.15 36.68
N PRO A 194 7.62 11.96 36.45
CA PRO A 194 6.47 11.51 37.23
C PRO A 194 6.85 11.32 38.70
N ASN A 195 5.89 11.53 39.60
CA ASN A 195 6.07 11.21 41.02
C ASN A 195 6.21 9.69 41.24
N ALA A 196 6.64 9.28 42.43
CA ALA A 196 6.91 7.86 42.74
C ALA A 196 5.68 6.95 42.55
N SER A 197 4.46 7.43 42.83
CA SER A 197 3.22 6.65 42.65
C SER A 197 2.91 6.39 41.18
N VAL A 198 2.95 7.44 40.36
CA VAL A 198 2.76 7.36 38.91
C VAL A 198 3.85 6.50 38.28
N ALA A 199 5.12 6.69 38.67
CA ALA A 199 6.24 5.90 38.16
C ALA A 199 6.07 4.40 38.49
N ALA A 200 5.63 4.07 39.71
CA ALA A 200 5.37 2.68 40.10
C ALA A 200 4.19 2.06 39.32
N ARG A 201 3.11 2.82 39.09
CA ARG A 201 1.97 2.38 38.25
C ARG A 201 2.40 2.16 36.80
N ALA A 202 3.16 3.11 36.22
CA ALA A 202 3.70 3.02 34.88
C ALA A 202 4.61 1.79 34.73
N GLU A 203 5.48 1.54 35.70
CA GLU A 203 6.37 0.38 35.68
C GLU A 203 5.62 -0.95 35.74
N ARG A 204 4.51 -1.03 36.49
CA ARG A 204 3.63 -2.21 36.47
C ARG A 204 3.01 -2.45 35.09
N ILE A 205 2.43 -1.41 34.48
CA ILE A 205 1.84 -1.51 33.14
C ILE A 205 2.91 -1.89 32.11
N ARG A 206 4.11 -1.31 32.20
CA ARG A 206 5.24 -1.63 31.33
C ARG A 206 5.60 -3.12 31.40
N LYS A 207 5.72 -3.69 32.61
CA LYS A 207 5.99 -5.13 32.81
C LYS A 207 4.90 -6.00 32.22
N ASP A 208 3.63 -5.61 32.38
CA ASP A 208 2.50 -6.34 31.85
C ASP A 208 2.41 -6.30 30.32
N LEU A 209 2.71 -5.15 29.70
CA LEU A 209 2.84 -5.04 28.24
C LEU A 209 3.97 -5.94 27.71
N TRP A 210 5.12 -5.94 28.39
CA TRP A 210 6.23 -6.83 28.05
C TRP A 210 5.88 -8.30 28.21
N LYS A 211 5.13 -8.66 29.25
CA LYS A 211 4.61 -10.02 29.40
C LYS A 211 3.71 -10.40 28.23
N GLY A 212 2.88 -9.50 27.73
CA GLY A 212 2.08 -9.73 26.52
C GLY A 212 2.91 -9.97 25.26
N LEU A 213 4.11 -9.37 25.16
CA LEU A 213 5.05 -9.56 24.04
C LEU A 213 5.90 -10.83 24.16
N THR A 214 6.25 -11.26 25.38
CA THR A 214 7.21 -12.37 25.61
C THR A 214 6.58 -13.67 26.06
N SER A 215 5.29 -13.68 26.41
CA SER A 215 4.62 -14.90 26.83
C SER A 215 4.53 -15.87 25.65
N THR A 216 5.39 -16.89 25.67
CA THR A 216 5.36 -18.08 24.81
C THR A 216 4.18 -19.02 25.13
N VAL A 217 3.19 -18.56 25.89
CA VAL A 217 2.01 -19.34 26.29
C VAL A 217 1.05 -19.44 25.10
N ALA A 218 1.40 -20.40 24.25
CA ALA A 218 0.56 -21.30 23.49
C ALA A 218 -0.31 -20.72 22.33
N PRO A 219 0.01 -21.09 21.06
CA PRO A 219 -0.80 -20.83 19.87
C PRO A 219 -2.19 -21.50 19.85
N THR A 220 -2.63 -22.10 20.95
CA THR A 220 -3.95 -22.74 21.09
C THR A 220 -5.04 -21.80 21.61
N HIS A 221 -4.68 -20.69 22.27
CA HIS A 221 -5.64 -19.74 22.88
C HIS A 221 -5.69 -18.37 22.18
N SER A 222 -4.78 -18.08 21.23
CA SER A 222 -4.74 -16.84 20.44
C SER A 222 -5.80 -16.78 19.33
N SER A 223 -6.56 -17.86 19.12
CA SER A 223 -7.61 -17.87 18.10
C SER A 223 -8.90 -17.21 18.63
N CYS A 224 -9.38 -16.20 17.91
CA CYS A 224 -10.69 -15.62 18.16
C CYS A 224 -11.79 -16.70 18.11
N THR A 225 -12.73 -16.68 19.06
CA THR A 225 -13.91 -17.59 19.12
C THR A 225 -14.80 -17.56 17.88
N HIS A 226 -14.69 -16.54 17.03
CA HIS A 226 -15.41 -16.43 15.75
C HIS A 226 -14.71 -17.12 14.58
N ARG A 227 -13.56 -17.78 14.81
CA ARG A 227 -12.76 -18.42 13.76
C ARG A 227 -13.31 -19.78 13.30
N THR A 228 -14.11 -20.45 14.12
CA THR A 228 -14.63 -21.81 13.87
C THR A 228 -15.64 -21.93 12.71
N PRO A 229 -16.57 -20.98 12.46
CA PRO A 229 -17.53 -21.12 11.35
C PRO A 229 -16.96 -20.71 9.98
N LEU A 230 -16.07 -19.70 9.94
CA LEU A 230 -15.50 -19.17 8.68
C LEU A 230 -14.48 -20.12 8.04
N LEU A 231 -13.71 -20.85 8.86
CA LEU A 231 -12.77 -21.86 8.38
C LEU A 231 -13.51 -23.04 7.73
N LEU A 232 -14.68 -23.41 8.25
CA LEU A 232 -15.51 -24.48 7.68
C LEU A 232 -16.11 -24.11 6.31
N LEU A 233 -16.42 -22.82 6.09
CA LEU A 233 -16.90 -22.34 4.78
C LEU A 233 -15.77 -22.23 3.73
N LEU A 234 -14.54 -21.90 4.16
CA LEU A 234 -13.37 -21.82 3.29
C LEU A 234 -12.77 -23.19 2.93
N LEU A 235 -12.96 -24.22 3.76
CA LEU A 235 -12.55 -25.60 3.49
C LEU A 235 -13.36 -26.31 2.39
N LEU A 236 -14.48 -25.71 1.93
CA LEU A 236 -15.28 -26.23 0.80
C LEU A 236 -14.79 -25.76 -0.58
N LEU A 237 -13.76 -24.91 -0.63
CA LEU A 237 -13.13 -24.47 -1.89
C LEU A 237 -11.89 -25.33 -2.16
N PRO A 238 -11.76 -25.93 -3.37
CA PRO A 238 -10.62 -26.78 -3.66
C PRO A 238 -9.35 -25.94 -3.82
N SER A 239 -8.36 -26.27 -2.99
CA SER A 239 -6.93 -25.97 -3.13
C SER A 239 -6.52 -24.50 -3.35
N SER A 240 -6.18 -23.83 -2.26
CA SER A 240 -5.04 -22.89 -2.24
C SER A 240 -4.29 -23.05 -0.92
N SER A 241 -3.01 -23.41 -0.99
CA SER A 241 -2.10 -23.69 0.11
C SER A 241 -1.66 -22.44 0.91
N GLU A 242 -2.58 -21.53 1.26
CA GLU A 242 -2.25 -20.25 1.92
C GLU A 242 -3.21 -19.85 3.06
N ILE A 243 -3.55 -20.78 3.94
CA ILE A 243 -4.27 -20.46 5.21
C ILE A 243 -3.36 -19.93 6.36
N PRO A 244 -2.00 -19.92 6.32
CA PRO A 244 -1.18 -19.34 7.41
C PRO A 244 -1.31 -17.81 7.58
N SER A 245 -1.73 -17.08 6.55
CA SER A 245 -1.65 -15.61 6.50
C SER A 245 -2.53 -14.90 7.54
N ALA A 246 -3.77 -15.34 7.79
CA ALA A 246 -4.69 -14.60 8.65
C ALA A 246 -4.37 -14.68 10.16
N THR A 247 -3.73 -15.77 10.62
CA THR A 247 -3.30 -15.90 12.04
C THR A 247 -2.18 -14.92 12.35
N SER A 248 -1.18 -14.87 11.46
CA SER A 248 -0.02 -13.99 11.60
C SER A 248 -0.40 -12.51 11.65
N GLU A 249 -1.50 -12.11 11.00
CA GLU A 249 -1.94 -10.71 10.95
C GLU A 249 -2.57 -10.25 12.25
N ILE A 250 -3.43 -11.09 12.83
CA ILE A 250 -4.11 -10.79 14.10
C ILE A 250 -3.08 -10.77 15.23
N ASP A 251 -2.15 -11.73 15.23
CA ASP A 251 -1.05 -11.77 16.21
C ASP A 251 -0.14 -10.54 16.05
N ALA A 252 0.27 -10.20 14.82
CA ALA A 252 1.05 -8.99 14.55
C ALA A 252 0.31 -7.72 14.96
N THR A 253 -1.01 -7.64 14.72
CA THR A 253 -1.84 -6.51 15.14
C THR A 253 -1.85 -6.38 16.65
N ASN A 254 -2.07 -7.47 17.37
CA ASN A 254 -2.03 -7.49 18.82
C ASN A 254 -0.66 -7.03 19.36
N GLU A 255 0.44 -7.53 18.81
CA GLU A 255 1.79 -7.11 19.19
C GLU A 255 2.02 -5.60 18.93
N MET A 256 1.56 -5.07 17.80
CA MET A 256 1.68 -3.65 17.48
C MET A 256 0.98 -2.78 18.53
N PHE A 257 -0.18 -3.17 19.04
CA PHE A 257 -0.85 -2.44 20.12
C PHE A 257 -0.08 -2.46 21.44
N HIS A 258 0.63 -3.55 21.75
CA HIS A 258 1.50 -3.61 22.93
C HIS A 258 2.69 -2.64 22.79
N TRP A 259 3.34 -2.61 21.62
CA TRP A 259 4.40 -1.65 21.31
C TRP A 259 3.90 -0.20 21.32
N ALA A 260 2.70 0.07 20.79
CA ALA A 260 2.09 1.39 20.83
C ALA A 260 1.82 1.84 22.28
N GLY A 261 1.36 0.93 23.14
CA GLY A 261 1.23 1.16 24.57
C GLY A 261 2.55 1.57 25.23
N LEU A 262 3.64 0.86 24.91
CA LEU A 262 4.98 1.21 25.40
C LEU A 262 5.42 2.61 24.95
N ILE A 263 5.20 2.97 23.69
CA ILE A 263 5.49 4.32 23.17
C ILE A 263 4.70 5.37 23.95
N HIS A 264 3.40 5.18 24.16
CA HIS A 264 2.58 6.12 24.93
C HIS A 264 3.08 6.26 26.37
N LEU A 265 3.46 5.15 27.01
CA LEU A 265 4.00 5.15 28.37
C LEU A 265 5.34 5.91 28.45
N TYR A 266 6.28 5.64 27.54
CA TYR A 266 7.57 6.32 27.49
C TYR A 266 7.43 7.81 27.20
N ARG A 267 6.61 8.18 26.21
CA ARG A 267 6.52 9.56 25.71
C ARG A 267 5.59 10.44 26.51
N ARG A 268 4.41 9.93 26.90
CA ARG A 268 3.35 10.74 27.54
C ARG A 268 3.40 10.68 29.06
N VAL A 269 3.84 9.56 29.64
CA VAL A 269 3.93 9.39 31.10
C VAL A 269 5.34 9.69 31.61
N ASN A 270 6.36 9.04 31.04
CA ASN A 270 7.75 9.17 31.51
C ASN A 270 8.53 10.34 30.87
N ASN A 271 7.95 11.02 29.88
CA ASN A 271 8.53 12.18 29.21
C ASN A 271 9.88 11.91 28.51
N TYR A 272 10.15 10.68 28.10
CA TYR A 272 11.35 10.35 27.30
C TYR A 272 11.28 11.07 25.95
N PRO A 273 12.38 11.59 25.38
CA PRO A 273 12.39 12.19 24.05
C PRO A 273 12.12 11.15 22.94
N SER A 274 11.78 11.60 21.73
CA SER A 274 11.51 10.72 20.59
C SER A 274 12.76 9.93 20.20
N THR A 275 13.94 10.54 20.35
CA THR A 275 15.25 9.93 20.09
C THR A 275 15.68 8.90 21.13
N HIS A 276 14.92 8.72 22.22
CA HIS A 276 15.29 7.76 23.25
C HIS A 276 15.31 6.32 22.68
N PRO A 277 16.33 5.50 22.99
CA PRO A 277 16.48 4.15 22.40
C PRO A 277 15.24 3.27 22.56
N ALA A 278 14.62 3.24 23.75
CA ALA A 278 13.41 2.46 23.99
C ALA A 278 12.20 2.90 23.12
N VAL A 279 12.10 4.19 22.78
CA VAL A 279 11.05 4.71 21.90
C VAL A 279 11.33 4.30 20.46
N GLN A 280 12.57 4.50 19.99
CA GLN A 280 12.99 4.14 18.63
C GLN A 280 12.88 2.62 18.39
N GLN A 281 13.28 1.80 19.36
CA GLN A 281 13.10 0.35 19.30
C GLN A 281 11.63 -0.02 19.15
N SER A 282 10.75 0.56 19.97
CA SER A 282 9.30 0.26 19.90
C SER A 282 8.71 0.66 18.53
N VAL A 283 9.15 1.78 17.95
CA VAL A 283 8.74 2.22 16.60
C VAL A 283 9.24 1.25 15.54
N SER A 284 10.51 0.83 15.60
CA SER A 284 11.09 -0.16 14.68
C SER A 284 10.29 -1.46 14.68
N GLN A 285 9.93 -1.95 15.88
CA GLN A 285 9.14 -3.18 16.00
C GLN A 285 7.75 -3.04 15.36
N ILE A 286 7.07 -1.91 15.53
CA ILE A 286 5.79 -1.65 14.83
C ILE A 286 5.99 -1.66 13.31
N ILE A 287 7.06 -1.04 12.80
CA ILE A 287 7.35 -1.02 11.36
C ILE A 287 7.59 -2.45 10.83
N ASP A 288 8.32 -3.28 11.57
CA ASP A 288 8.56 -4.66 11.17
C ASP A 288 7.29 -5.52 11.22
N LEU A 289 6.43 -5.32 12.23
CA LEU A 289 5.15 -6.01 12.33
C LEU A 289 4.16 -5.57 11.25
N LEU A 290 4.18 -4.30 10.82
CA LEU A 290 3.36 -3.81 9.71
C LEU A 290 3.67 -4.55 8.39
N LYS A 291 4.89 -5.06 8.20
CA LYS A 291 5.25 -5.90 7.04
C LYS A 291 4.49 -7.23 7.04
N LYS A 292 4.05 -7.71 8.21
CA LYS A 292 3.30 -8.96 8.38
C LYS A 292 1.79 -8.79 8.17
N VAL A 293 1.28 -7.56 8.08
CA VAL A 293 -0.15 -7.27 7.88
C VAL A 293 -0.44 -6.96 6.42
N ARG A 294 -1.37 -7.71 5.77
CA ARG A 294 -1.79 -7.40 4.41
C ARG A 294 -2.32 -5.98 4.33
N ARG A 295 -1.79 -5.23 3.38
CA ARG A 295 -2.26 -3.87 3.08
C ARG A 295 -3.66 -3.97 2.47
N GLY A 296 -4.58 -3.07 2.80
CA GLY A 296 -6.00 -3.17 2.42
C GLY A 296 -6.28 -3.31 0.91
N ILE A 297 -5.35 -2.89 0.04
CA ILE A 297 -5.45 -3.01 -1.42
C ILE A 297 -4.81 -4.32 -1.96
N GLN A 298 -4.05 -5.02 -1.12
CA GLN A 298 -3.41 -6.31 -1.41
C GLN A 298 -4.16 -7.51 -0.81
N GLY A 299 -5.28 -7.30 -0.09
CA GLY A 299 -6.18 -8.38 0.31
C GLY A 299 -6.76 -9.13 -0.91
N ALA A 300 -7.30 -10.35 -0.72
CA ALA A 300 -7.82 -11.17 -1.81
C ALA A 300 -8.80 -10.42 -2.72
N HIS A 301 -9.64 -9.55 -2.14
CA HIS A 301 -10.55 -8.69 -2.90
C HIS A 301 -9.82 -7.63 -3.73
N GLY A 302 -8.84 -6.91 -3.15
CA GLY A 302 -8.05 -5.91 -3.88
C GLY A 302 -7.22 -6.55 -5.01
N ARG A 303 -6.68 -7.76 -4.79
CA ARG A 303 -6.03 -8.54 -5.84
C ARG A 303 -7.00 -8.96 -6.95
N ALA A 304 -8.20 -9.39 -6.59
CA ALA A 304 -9.23 -9.77 -7.57
C ALA A 304 -9.70 -8.57 -8.41
N VAL A 305 -9.94 -7.42 -7.79
CA VAL A 305 -10.30 -6.17 -8.49
C VAL A 305 -9.19 -5.73 -9.43
N ARG A 306 -7.93 -5.78 -8.97
CA ARG A 306 -6.78 -5.50 -9.82
C ARG A 306 -6.70 -6.48 -10.99
N ALA A 307 -6.73 -7.78 -10.73
CA ALA A 307 -6.68 -8.79 -11.79
C ALA A 307 -7.77 -8.58 -12.83
N ALA A 308 -9.02 -8.33 -12.41
CA ALA A 308 -10.14 -8.03 -13.29
C ALA A 308 -9.87 -6.79 -14.17
N TRP A 309 -9.42 -5.69 -13.57
CA TRP A 309 -9.06 -4.47 -14.32
C TRP A 309 -7.92 -4.72 -15.33
N THR A 310 -6.88 -5.47 -14.95
CA THR A 310 -5.78 -5.81 -15.86
C THR A 310 -6.29 -6.62 -17.05
N THR A 311 -7.16 -7.61 -16.80
CA THR A 311 -7.78 -8.41 -17.86
C THR A 311 -8.65 -7.55 -18.78
N GLU A 312 -9.50 -6.69 -18.21
CA GLU A 312 -10.38 -5.79 -18.97
C GLU A 312 -9.58 -4.82 -19.86
N LEU A 313 -8.58 -4.13 -19.30
CA LEU A 313 -7.68 -3.25 -20.04
C LEU A 313 -7.03 -3.99 -21.23
N ASN A 314 -6.50 -5.19 -21.00
CA ASN A 314 -5.83 -5.93 -22.08
C ASN A 314 -6.81 -6.43 -23.15
N ASN A 315 -8.05 -6.77 -22.79
CA ASN A 315 -9.09 -7.09 -23.75
C ASN A 315 -9.44 -5.89 -24.63
N ASP A 316 -9.60 -4.70 -24.04
CA ASP A 316 -9.87 -3.46 -24.77
C ASP A 316 -8.72 -3.09 -25.71
N LEU A 317 -7.48 -3.23 -25.22
CA LEU A 317 -6.29 -3.00 -26.03
C LEU A 317 -6.16 -4.02 -27.17
N LEU A 318 -6.52 -5.28 -26.95
CA LEU A 318 -6.54 -6.30 -28.01
C LEU A 318 -7.61 -6.00 -29.06
N TYR A 319 -8.77 -5.51 -28.64
CA TYR A 319 -9.80 -5.03 -29.56
C TYR A 319 -9.29 -3.83 -30.38
N LEU A 320 -8.63 -2.86 -29.75
CA LEU A 320 -7.99 -1.74 -30.44
C LEU A 320 -6.90 -2.20 -31.43
N ALA A 321 -6.06 -3.17 -31.05
CA ALA A 321 -5.06 -3.75 -31.93
C ALA A 321 -5.69 -4.38 -33.18
N THR A 322 -6.87 -4.99 -33.04
CA THR A 322 -7.64 -5.54 -34.16
C THR A 322 -8.06 -4.45 -35.16
N ILE A 323 -8.54 -3.31 -34.64
CA ILE A 323 -8.91 -2.14 -35.47
C ILE A 323 -7.67 -1.58 -36.18
N ILE A 324 -6.57 -1.44 -35.45
CA ILE A 324 -5.29 -0.94 -35.98
C ILE A 324 -4.77 -1.83 -37.12
N LYS A 325 -4.85 -3.15 -36.96
CA LYS A 325 -4.40 -4.12 -37.97
C LYS A 325 -5.13 -3.97 -39.30
N GLN A 326 -6.38 -3.52 -39.30
CA GLN A 326 -7.15 -3.27 -40.51
C GLN A 326 -6.80 -1.94 -41.20
N SER A 327 -6.09 -1.04 -40.51
CA SER A 327 -5.71 0.26 -41.03
C SER A 327 -4.58 0.16 -42.05
N GLN A 328 -4.88 0.51 -43.30
CA GLN A 328 -3.88 0.59 -44.38
C GLN A 328 -3.04 1.90 -44.32
N LYS A 329 -3.47 2.86 -43.52
CA LYS A 329 -2.85 4.20 -43.43
C LYS A 329 -1.99 4.39 -42.18
N LEU A 330 -2.05 3.49 -41.19
CA LEU A 330 -1.25 3.64 -39.98
C LEU A 330 0.23 3.38 -40.28
N ARG A 331 1.05 4.41 -40.08
CA ARG A 331 2.50 4.38 -40.32
C ARG A 331 3.34 4.49 -39.05
N ILE A 332 2.78 5.08 -37.99
CA ILE A 332 3.49 5.38 -36.74
C ILE A 332 2.70 4.75 -35.61
N LEU A 333 3.39 3.94 -34.79
CA LEU A 333 2.84 3.39 -33.56
C LEU A 333 3.74 3.78 -32.40
N ARG A 334 3.19 4.57 -31.47
CA ARG A 334 3.85 4.96 -30.22
C ARG A 334 3.04 4.43 -29.05
N ILE A 335 3.70 3.73 -28.14
CA ILE A 335 3.09 3.19 -26.93
C ILE A 335 3.95 3.63 -25.76
N GLN A 336 3.35 4.34 -24.81
CA GLN A 336 4.03 4.76 -23.60
C GLN A 336 3.31 4.17 -22.38
N ALA A 337 4.04 3.38 -21.59
CA ALA A 337 3.56 2.79 -20.35
C ALA A 337 4.24 3.47 -19.17
N THR A 338 3.45 3.97 -18.22
CA THR A 338 3.90 4.64 -17.01
C THR A 338 3.66 3.76 -15.79
N SER A 339 4.53 3.80 -14.78
CA SER A 339 4.27 3.10 -13.53
C SER A 339 3.03 3.67 -12.84
N GLU A 340 2.16 2.78 -12.37
CA GLU A 340 1.08 3.11 -11.44
C GLU A 340 1.69 3.52 -10.09
N LEU A 341 2.01 4.81 -9.93
CA LEU A 341 2.45 5.37 -8.65
C LEU A 341 1.28 6.05 -7.95
N HIS A 342 1.07 5.70 -6.68
CA HIS A 342 0.18 6.45 -5.81
C HIS A 342 0.94 7.70 -5.31
N PRO A 343 0.44 8.93 -5.54
CA PRO A 343 1.15 10.17 -5.23
C PRO A 343 1.60 10.28 -3.76
N LEU A 344 0.82 9.68 -2.86
CA LEU A 344 1.03 9.76 -1.41
C LEU A 344 1.68 8.49 -0.80
N LEU A 345 1.76 7.38 -1.54
CA LEU A 345 2.20 6.08 -1.01
C LEU A 345 3.29 5.49 -1.93
N ARG A 346 4.47 6.11 -1.89
CA ARG A 346 5.66 5.73 -2.68
C ARG A 346 6.19 4.30 -2.41
N LEU A 347 5.65 3.61 -1.40
CA LEU A 347 6.03 2.25 -0.98
C LEU A 347 5.10 1.15 -1.50
N LEU A 348 4.11 1.49 -2.34
CA LEU A 348 3.33 0.48 -3.05
C LEU A 348 4.22 -0.18 -4.11
N GLU A 349 4.21 -1.52 -4.14
CA GLU A 349 4.89 -2.27 -5.20
C GLU A 349 4.37 -1.81 -6.56
N ARG A 350 5.33 -1.52 -7.46
CA ARG A 350 5.01 -1.25 -8.86
C ARG A 350 4.26 -2.44 -9.42
N ARG A 351 3.16 -2.16 -10.10
CA ARG A 351 2.30 -3.18 -10.67
C ARG A 351 2.60 -3.35 -12.15
N ASP A 352 2.71 -4.61 -12.57
CA ASP A 352 2.69 -4.97 -13.98
C ASP A 352 1.25 -5.10 -14.46
N TYR A 353 0.93 -4.56 -15.63
CA TYR A 353 -0.45 -4.49 -16.12
C TYR A 353 -0.62 -4.70 -17.63
N LEU A 354 0.45 -4.82 -18.41
CA LEU A 354 0.36 -5.11 -19.85
C LEU A 354 0.73 -6.56 -20.14
N PHE A 355 -0.09 -7.23 -20.94
CA PHE A 355 0.17 -8.59 -21.40
C PHE A 355 1.11 -8.58 -22.61
N LEU A 356 1.98 -9.59 -22.67
CA LEU A 356 2.85 -9.83 -23.82
C LEU A 356 2.05 -9.99 -25.12
N SER A 357 0.97 -10.77 -25.06
CA SER A 357 0.07 -11.03 -26.19
C SER A 357 -0.59 -9.76 -26.74
N THR A 358 -0.97 -8.82 -25.86
CA THR A 358 -1.52 -7.52 -26.24
C THR A 358 -0.52 -6.72 -27.06
N ILE A 359 0.72 -6.59 -26.58
CA ILE A 359 1.77 -5.87 -27.33
C ILE A 359 2.06 -6.57 -28.65
N HIS A 360 2.15 -7.90 -28.67
CA HIS A 360 2.34 -8.67 -29.89
C HIS A 360 1.24 -8.40 -30.95
N ALA A 361 -0.01 -8.23 -30.51
CA ALA A 361 -1.11 -7.91 -31.41
C ALA A 361 -0.93 -6.55 -32.11
N PHE A 362 -0.46 -5.51 -31.39
CA PHE A 362 -0.15 -4.21 -32.00
C PHE A 362 1.01 -4.29 -32.98
N LEU A 363 2.04 -5.08 -32.67
CA LEU A 363 3.20 -5.29 -33.55
C LEU A 363 2.84 -6.04 -34.84
N SER A 364 1.67 -6.68 -34.91
CA SER A 364 1.21 -7.39 -36.11
C SER A 364 0.65 -6.47 -37.21
N ALA A 365 0.74 -5.15 -37.06
CA ALA A 365 0.33 -4.18 -38.08
C ALA A 365 1.30 -4.14 -39.27
N SER A 366 0.79 -4.31 -40.49
CA SER A 366 1.60 -4.56 -41.69
C SER A 366 2.29 -3.34 -42.31
N ASN A 367 1.89 -2.12 -41.93
CA ASN A 367 2.23 -0.89 -42.65
C ASN A 367 3.13 0.08 -41.88
N LEU A 368 3.64 -0.33 -40.72
CA LEU A 368 4.43 0.52 -39.83
C LEU A 368 5.77 0.91 -40.46
N THR A 369 6.09 2.19 -40.37
CA THR A 369 7.39 2.78 -40.73
C THR A 369 8.08 3.44 -39.54
N SER A 370 7.36 3.73 -38.45
CA SER A 370 7.94 4.17 -37.18
C SER A 370 7.33 3.37 -36.03
N LEU A 371 8.18 2.85 -35.16
CA LEU A 371 7.79 2.09 -33.97
C LEU A 371 8.48 2.68 -32.75
N GLU A 372 7.71 3.14 -31.77
CA GLU A 372 8.20 3.83 -30.58
C GLU A 372 7.58 3.28 -29.27
N PRO A 373 7.95 2.05 -28.81
CA PRO A 373 7.49 1.51 -27.55
C PRO A 373 8.40 1.97 -26.40
N ASP A 374 7.87 2.79 -25.51
CA ASP A 374 8.43 3.06 -24.19
C ASP A 374 7.59 2.33 -23.14
N LEU A 375 8.00 1.11 -22.82
CA LEU A 375 7.29 0.21 -21.91
C LEU A 375 8.01 0.09 -20.55
N CYS A 376 8.85 1.06 -20.18
CA CYS A 376 9.56 0.98 -18.91
C CYS A 376 8.64 0.99 -17.69
N GLY A 377 7.40 1.48 -17.78
CA GLY A 377 6.51 1.57 -16.62
C GLY A 377 5.87 0.27 -16.15
N THR A 378 6.00 -0.81 -16.93
CA THR A 378 5.44 -2.12 -16.60
C THR A 378 6.35 -3.21 -17.17
N ARG A 379 6.48 -4.35 -16.49
CA ARG A 379 6.95 -5.58 -17.14
C ARG A 379 5.80 -6.18 -17.93
N LEU A 380 6.12 -6.91 -18.99
CA LEU A 380 5.12 -7.62 -19.78
C LEU A 380 4.80 -8.94 -19.08
N ILE A 381 3.51 -9.17 -18.81
CA ILE A 381 3.03 -10.37 -18.15
C ILE A 381 2.87 -11.48 -19.21
N PRO A 382 3.50 -12.66 -19.03
CA PRO A 382 3.28 -13.81 -19.90
C PRO A 382 1.89 -14.42 -19.67
N HIS A 383 1.21 -14.90 -20.72
CA HIS A 383 -0.10 -15.54 -20.56
C HIS A 383 0.06 -17.00 -20.11
N GLN A 384 -0.66 -17.40 -19.05
CA GLN A 384 -0.49 -18.66 -18.29
C GLN A 384 -0.81 -19.98 -19.03
N SER A 385 -0.85 -20.03 -20.37
CA SER A 385 -1.32 -21.24 -21.06
C SER A 385 -0.57 -21.69 -22.30
N GLN A 386 0.45 -20.99 -22.83
CA GLN A 386 1.15 -21.50 -24.04
C GLN A 386 2.54 -20.91 -24.35
N GLU A 387 3.10 -20.05 -23.51
CA GLU A 387 4.34 -19.30 -23.83
C GLU A 387 5.58 -19.78 -23.07
N HIS A 388 5.62 -21.05 -22.65
CA HIS A 388 6.80 -21.67 -22.00
C HIS A 388 7.77 -22.34 -22.98
N GLY A 389 7.69 -22.02 -24.28
CA GLY A 389 8.77 -22.34 -25.20
C GLY A 389 9.94 -21.39 -24.96
N GLU A 390 11.13 -21.93 -24.69
CA GLU A 390 12.38 -21.18 -24.72
C GLU A 390 12.49 -20.45 -26.08
N GLY A 391 12.22 -19.14 -26.13
CA GLY A 391 12.41 -18.32 -27.34
C GLY A 391 11.27 -17.37 -27.74
N PHE A 392 10.12 -17.37 -27.07
CA PHE A 392 9.04 -16.42 -27.41
C PHE A 392 9.03 -15.19 -26.48
N HIS A 393 9.79 -14.16 -26.84
CA HIS A 393 9.73 -12.84 -26.22
C HIS A 393 9.50 -11.74 -27.26
N VAL A 394 8.92 -10.61 -26.84
CA VAL A 394 8.52 -9.49 -27.71
C VAL A 394 9.61 -8.98 -28.66
N CYS A 395 10.89 -9.09 -28.27
CA CYS A 395 12.00 -8.64 -29.11
C CYS A 395 12.01 -9.31 -30.49
N THR A 396 11.70 -10.60 -30.61
CA THR A 396 11.67 -11.29 -31.92
C THR A 396 10.53 -10.80 -32.83
N SER A 397 9.47 -10.26 -32.22
CA SER A 397 8.34 -9.66 -32.93
C SER A 397 8.67 -8.26 -33.43
N ILE A 398 9.36 -7.47 -32.62
CA ILE A 398 9.90 -6.16 -33.03
C ILE A 398 10.93 -6.34 -34.15
N ALA A 399 11.84 -7.32 -34.00
CA ALA A 399 12.88 -7.60 -34.98
C ALA A 399 12.32 -8.00 -36.35
N ALA A 400 11.16 -8.65 -36.39
CA ALA A 400 10.45 -8.98 -37.62
C ALA A 400 10.00 -7.76 -38.44
N LEU A 401 9.87 -6.59 -37.79
CA LEU A 401 9.45 -5.34 -38.43
C LEU A 401 10.62 -4.51 -38.97
N LEU A 402 11.88 -4.87 -38.68
CA LEU A 402 13.05 -4.08 -39.09
C LEU A 402 13.14 -3.85 -40.60
N THR A 403 12.58 -4.75 -41.42
CA THR A 403 12.58 -4.64 -42.88
C THR A 403 11.61 -3.58 -43.41
N THR A 404 10.59 -3.20 -42.65
CA THR A 404 9.59 -2.19 -43.03
C THR A 404 9.81 -0.85 -42.36
N LEU A 405 10.45 -0.84 -41.18
CA LEU A 405 10.68 0.35 -40.39
C LEU A 405 11.71 1.30 -41.03
N ARG A 406 11.48 2.59 -40.82
CA ARG A 406 12.43 3.69 -41.01
C ARG A 406 12.97 4.17 -39.67
N ARG A 407 12.12 4.21 -38.64
CA ARG A 407 12.48 4.63 -37.28
C ARG A 407 12.11 3.56 -36.25
N LEU A 408 13.03 3.29 -35.33
CA LEU A 408 12.81 2.47 -34.14
C LEU A 408 13.31 3.22 -32.91
N ARG A 409 12.42 3.49 -31.95
CA ARG A 409 12.81 3.96 -30.60
C ARG A 409 12.28 2.98 -29.58
N LEU A 410 13.11 2.49 -28.68
CA LEU A 410 12.71 1.43 -27.77
C LEU A 410 13.24 1.64 -26.36
N ARG A 411 12.37 1.50 -25.37
CA ARG A 411 12.74 1.40 -23.95
C ARG A 411 11.88 0.36 -23.26
N MET A 412 12.51 -0.64 -22.66
CA MET A 412 11.79 -1.78 -22.08
C MET A 412 12.53 -2.30 -20.84
N ARG A 413 11.79 -2.84 -19.86
CA ARG A 413 12.42 -3.45 -18.67
C ARG A 413 13.17 -4.74 -18.97
N SER A 414 12.67 -5.55 -19.91
CA SER A 414 13.32 -6.77 -20.40
C SER A 414 13.52 -6.66 -21.90
N ILE A 415 14.78 -6.76 -22.34
CA ILE A 415 15.19 -6.60 -23.73
C ILE A 415 16.45 -7.43 -24.00
N CYS A 416 16.64 -7.94 -25.21
CA CYS A 416 17.88 -8.61 -25.62
C CYS A 416 18.29 -8.20 -27.04
N ALA A 417 19.52 -8.54 -27.42
CA ALA A 417 20.11 -8.21 -28.72
C ALA A 417 19.31 -8.75 -29.91
N ASP A 418 18.51 -9.80 -29.74
CA ASP A 418 17.67 -10.33 -30.81
C ASP A 418 16.64 -9.31 -31.32
N VAL A 419 16.33 -8.25 -30.55
CA VAL A 419 15.49 -7.14 -31.01
C VAL A 419 16.06 -6.42 -32.24
N LEU A 420 17.38 -6.52 -32.44
CA LEU A 420 18.15 -5.90 -33.52
C LEU A 420 18.57 -6.91 -34.61
N LYS A 421 18.02 -8.13 -34.60
CA LYS A 421 18.33 -9.20 -35.58
C LYS A 421 17.17 -9.41 -36.56
N PRO A 422 17.26 -8.91 -37.79
CA PRO A 422 16.23 -9.17 -38.81
C PRO A 422 16.03 -10.67 -39.02
N ARG A 423 14.78 -11.11 -39.29
CA ARG A 423 14.44 -12.53 -39.47
C ARG A 423 15.10 -13.19 -40.70
N GLN A 424 15.53 -12.37 -41.65
CA GLN A 424 16.21 -12.79 -42.87
C GLN A 424 17.47 -11.95 -42.99
N ASP A 425 18.53 -12.50 -43.57
CA ASP A 425 19.75 -11.76 -43.95
C ASP A 425 19.44 -10.79 -45.09
N SER A 426 18.62 -9.79 -44.78
CA SER A 426 18.19 -8.74 -45.68
C SER A 426 19.27 -7.67 -45.67
N THR A 427 20.04 -7.60 -46.74
CA THR A 427 20.86 -6.42 -47.01
C THR A 427 19.94 -5.30 -47.49
N ASN A 428 20.28 -4.04 -47.17
CA ASN A 428 19.56 -2.84 -47.63
C ASN A 428 18.25 -2.51 -46.88
N LEU A 429 18.28 -2.59 -45.53
CA LEU A 429 17.17 -2.17 -44.67
C LEU A 429 16.88 -0.68 -44.81
N ARG A 430 15.58 -0.30 -44.82
CA ARG A 430 15.13 1.11 -44.92
C ARG A 430 15.22 1.87 -43.60
N LEU A 431 15.62 1.19 -42.52
CA LEU A 431 15.84 1.78 -41.21
C LEU A 431 16.92 2.85 -41.34
N ASN A 432 16.62 4.07 -40.87
CA ASN A 432 17.55 5.19 -40.86
C ASN A 432 17.80 5.74 -39.45
N GLU A 433 16.87 5.50 -38.52
CA GLU A 433 16.97 5.93 -37.13
C GLU A 433 16.69 4.77 -36.18
N MET A 434 17.60 4.53 -35.26
CA MET A 434 17.47 3.51 -34.21
C MET A 434 17.99 4.05 -32.88
N LEU A 435 17.12 4.14 -31.89
CA LEU A 435 17.47 4.54 -30.52
C LEU A 435 17.00 3.46 -29.54
N ILE A 436 17.93 2.85 -28.82
CA ILE A 436 17.59 1.88 -27.77
C ILE A 436 18.00 2.45 -26.43
N ASN A 437 17.05 2.71 -25.55
CA ASN A 437 17.32 3.20 -24.21
C ASN A 437 17.26 2.05 -23.20
N LEU A 438 18.42 1.69 -22.65
CA LEU A 438 18.58 0.69 -21.60
C LEU A 438 18.49 1.30 -20.19
N SER A 439 18.43 2.63 -20.08
CA SER A 439 18.18 3.31 -18.82
C SER A 439 16.69 3.30 -18.47
N LEU A 440 16.35 2.86 -17.25
CA LEU A 440 15.00 2.97 -16.69
C LEU A 440 14.86 4.19 -15.76
N SER A 441 15.82 5.13 -15.79
CA SER A 441 15.73 6.41 -15.09
C SER A 441 14.72 7.35 -15.78
N ASN A 442 14.31 8.42 -15.07
CA ASN A 442 13.43 9.47 -15.59
C ASN A 442 12.13 8.95 -16.20
N GLU A 443 11.63 7.81 -15.69
CA GLU A 443 10.31 7.28 -16.04
C GLU A 443 9.19 8.25 -15.64
N SER A 444 9.34 8.89 -14.48
CA SER A 444 8.45 9.93 -13.96
C SER A 444 9.27 10.92 -13.13
N PRO A 445 8.89 12.22 -13.10
CA PRO A 445 9.49 13.21 -12.19
C PRO A 445 9.44 12.80 -10.70
N GLN A 446 8.59 11.84 -10.35
CA GLN A 446 8.39 11.37 -8.97
C GLN A 446 9.32 10.21 -8.58
N ILE A 447 10.07 9.63 -9.53
CA ILE A 447 10.96 8.48 -9.31
C ILE A 447 12.41 8.95 -9.24
N THR A 448 13.04 8.80 -8.08
CA THR A 448 14.46 9.13 -7.86
C THR A 448 15.39 7.91 -7.94
N SER A 449 14.84 6.70 -8.17
CA SER A 449 15.62 5.47 -8.33
C SER A 449 15.99 5.27 -9.80
N ALA A 450 17.25 4.97 -10.10
CA ALA A 450 17.69 4.56 -11.42
C ALA A 450 17.98 3.05 -11.44
N ALA A 451 17.61 2.40 -12.56
CA ALA A 451 17.91 1.00 -12.83
C ALA A 451 18.15 0.83 -14.32
N HIS A 452 18.81 -0.25 -14.73
CA HIS A 452 18.96 -0.61 -16.13
C HIS A 452 18.00 -1.72 -16.53
N ALA A 453 17.78 -1.86 -17.84
CA ALA A 453 17.05 -2.97 -18.43
C ALA A 453 17.79 -4.30 -18.15
N THR A 454 17.03 -5.39 -18.05
CA THR A 454 17.56 -6.75 -17.89
C THR A 454 17.42 -7.55 -19.18
N CYS A 455 18.24 -8.58 -19.36
CA CYS A 455 18.13 -9.46 -20.52
C CYS A 455 16.76 -10.19 -20.53
N CYS A 456 16.29 -10.59 -21.71
CA CYS A 456 15.17 -11.54 -21.80
C CYS A 456 15.61 -12.95 -21.38
N GLY A 457 14.74 -13.69 -20.69
CA GLY A 457 15.00 -15.07 -20.25
C GLY A 457 15.54 -15.21 -18.82
N SER A 458 15.73 -16.47 -18.38
CA SER A 458 16.16 -16.84 -17.03
C SER A 458 17.68 -16.83 -16.83
N SER A 459 18.48 -16.58 -17.87
CA SER A 459 19.93 -16.47 -17.71
C SER A 459 20.28 -15.18 -16.98
N THR A 460 20.92 -15.30 -15.82
CA THR A 460 21.47 -14.21 -15.00
C THR A 460 22.66 -13.53 -15.68
N ARG A 461 22.45 -12.97 -16.88
CA ARG A 461 23.43 -12.13 -17.56
C ARG A 461 23.34 -10.73 -16.98
N GLY A 462 24.46 -10.22 -16.45
CA GLY A 462 24.55 -8.87 -15.92
C GLY A 462 24.33 -7.79 -16.98
N PHE A 463 24.02 -6.58 -16.52
CA PHE A 463 23.76 -5.42 -17.40
C PHE A 463 24.92 -5.12 -18.36
N LEU A 464 26.18 -5.22 -17.91
CA LEU A 464 27.35 -4.98 -18.76
C LEU A 464 27.38 -5.91 -20.00
N GLN A 465 27.02 -7.18 -19.81
CA GLN A 465 26.94 -8.13 -20.93
C GLN A 465 25.78 -7.77 -21.87
N LEU A 466 24.61 -7.41 -21.34
CA LEU A 466 23.49 -6.95 -22.15
C LEU A 466 23.88 -5.72 -22.99
N LYS A 467 24.53 -4.72 -22.37
CA LYS A 467 25.02 -3.52 -23.05
C LYS A 467 25.97 -3.89 -24.20
N ALA A 468 26.99 -4.70 -23.93
CA ALA A 468 27.95 -5.14 -24.93
C ALA A 468 27.29 -5.94 -26.07
N ASP A 469 26.36 -6.84 -25.74
CA ASP A 469 25.61 -7.64 -26.74
C ASP A 469 24.75 -6.72 -27.64
N MET A 470 24.10 -5.70 -27.06
CA MET A 470 23.30 -4.72 -27.78
C MET A 470 24.14 -3.84 -28.70
N GLU A 471 25.27 -3.31 -28.21
CA GLU A 471 26.20 -2.49 -29.00
C GLU A 471 26.78 -3.27 -30.18
N LYS A 472 27.25 -4.50 -29.92
CA LYS A 472 27.77 -5.39 -30.96
C LYS A 472 26.71 -5.71 -32.02
N GLN A 473 25.48 -6.01 -31.60
CA GLN A 473 24.42 -6.32 -32.56
C GLN A 473 23.97 -5.07 -33.33
N ALA A 474 24.00 -3.89 -32.72
CA ALA A 474 23.73 -2.63 -33.41
C ALA A 474 24.78 -2.35 -34.50
N GLN A 475 26.06 -2.63 -34.25
CA GLN A 475 27.11 -2.54 -35.28
C GLN A 475 26.83 -3.47 -36.48
N VAL A 476 26.39 -4.70 -36.21
CA VAL A 476 25.99 -5.64 -37.27
C VAL A 476 24.79 -5.12 -38.07
N LEU A 477 23.79 -4.55 -37.38
CA LEU A 477 22.59 -4.01 -38.02
C LEU A 477 22.91 -2.80 -38.92
N VAL A 478 23.82 -1.90 -38.49
CA VAL A 478 24.27 -0.75 -39.29
C VAL A 478 24.80 -1.18 -40.65
N ALA A 479 25.59 -2.26 -40.70
CA ALA A 479 26.12 -2.79 -41.95
C ALA A 479 25.03 -3.28 -42.92
N GLN A 480 23.82 -3.55 -42.43
CA GLN A 480 22.67 -3.99 -43.22
C GLN A 480 21.75 -2.82 -43.63
N MET A 481 21.93 -1.62 -43.05
CA MET A 481 21.11 -0.43 -43.31
C MET A 481 21.53 0.29 -44.59
N ALA A 482 20.54 0.74 -45.38
CA ALA A 482 20.78 1.43 -46.65
C ALA A 482 21.40 2.83 -46.48
N ALA A 483 20.92 3.56 -45.48
CA ALA A 483 21.28 4.97 -45.24
C ALA A 483 21.06 5.32 -43.75
N PRO A 484 21.89 4.77 -42.84
CA PRO A 484 21.79 5.07 -41.41
C PRO A 484 22.10 6.55 -41.16
N LYS A 485 21.26 7.21 -40.36
CA LYS A 485 21.43 8.61 -39.93
C LYS A 485 21.78 8.72 -38.46
N THR A 486 21.09 7.96 -37.61
CA THR A 486 21.27 7.99 -36.16
C THR A 486 21.07 6.58 -35.61
N VAL A 487 22.10 6.03 -34.96
CA VAL A 487 22.04 4.69 -34.35
C VAL A 487 22.71 4.76 -33.00
N ARG A 488 21.92 4.71 -31.92
CA ARG A 488 22.42 4.93 -30.56
C ARG A 488 21.87 3.93 -29.55
N ILE A 489 22.74 3.53 -28.61
CA ILE A 489 22.38 2.78 -27.40
C ILE A 489 22.55 3.72 -26.21
N LEU A 490 21.46 4.05 -25.52
CA LEU A 490 21.44 4.97 -24.40
C LEU A 490 21.49 4.22 -23.06
N THR A 491 22.27 4.73 -22.12
CA THR A 491 22.42 4.25 -20.75
C THR A 491 22.51 5.43 -19.78
N HIS A 492 22.55 5.19 -18.47
CA HIS A 492 22.99 6.20 -17.50
C HIS A 492 24.22 5.67 -16.73
N ALA A 493 25.08 6.59 -16.31
CA ALA A 493 26.20 6.29 -15.42
C ALA A 493 25.75 6.43 -13.95
N LEU A 494 26.25 5.56 -13.08
CA LEU A 494 26.09 5.69 -11.64
C LEU A 494 27.37 6.30 -11.04
N PRO A 495 27.29 7.13 -9.99
CA PRO A 495 26.10 7.49 -9.21
C PRO A 495 25.33 8.72 -9.72
N SER A 496 25.85 9.46 -10.70
CA SER A 496 25.30 10.75 -11.15
C SER A 496 23.97 10.64 -11.93
N ILE A 497 23.60 9.45 -12.39
CA ILE A 497 22.44 9.20 -13.29
C ILE A 497 22.56 10.02 -14.59
N GLU A 498 23.79 10.41 -14.94
CA GLU A 498 24.10 11.13 -16.16
C GLU A 498 23.78 10.23 -17.37
N MET A 499 22.95 10.73 -18.28
CA MET A 499 22.58 10.01 -19.48
C MET A 499 23.75 10.01 -20.48
N ARG A 500 24.09 8.82 -20.98
CA ARG A 500 25.13 8.60 -21.99
C ARG A 500 24.54 7.84 -23.17
N ALA A 501 25.06 8.09 -24.36
CA ALA A 501 24.70 7.34 -25.56
C ALA A 501 25.96 6.89 -26.30
N PHE A 502 26.03 5.61 -26.64
CA PHE A 502 27.02 5.10 -27.59
C PHE A 502 26.48 5.30 -29.00
N ASP A 503 27.13 6.16 -29.78
CA ASP A 503 26.81 6.40 -31.18
C ASP A 503 27.56 5.40 -32.07
N VAL A 504 26.80 4.47 -32.63
CA VAL A 504 27.32 3.32 -33.37
C VAL A 504 27.95 3.74 -34.70
N LEU A 505 27.53 4.87 -35.28
CA LEU A 505 28.04 5.33 -36.58
C LEU A 505 29.41 5.99 -36.44
N THR A 506 29.63 6.70 -35.33
CA THR A 506 30.91 7.37 -35.05
C THR A 506 31.85 6.53 -34.17
N GLY A 507 31.31 5.53 -33.47
CA GLY A 507 32.04 4.73 -32.47
C GLY A 507 32.35 5.49 -31.19
N ARG A 508 31.67 6.63 -30.93
CA ARG A 508 31.95 7.52 -29.79
C ARG A 508 30.83 7.48 -28.76
N ASN A 509 31.20 7.73 -27.50
CA ASN A 509 30.23 7.99 -26.45
C ASN A 509 29.94 9.50 -26.37
N VAL A 510 28.67 9.85 -26.22
CA VAL A 510 28.21 11.21 -25.97
C VAL A 510 27.45 11.27 -24.64
N THR A 511 27.61 12.37 -23.93
CA THR A 511 26.83 12.72 -22.75
C THR A 511 25.63 13.57 -23.17
N LEU A 512 24.45 13.28 -22.62
CA LEU A 512 23.24 14.05 -22.84
C LEU A 512 22.95 14.91 -21.60
N SER A 513 22.59 16.18 -21.83
CA SER A 513 22.19 17.09 -20.75
C SER A 513 20.95 16.58 -20.02
N GLU A 514 20.74 17.03 -18.77
CA GLU A 514 19.56 16.65 -18.01
C GLU A 514 18.26 17.11 -18.71
N GLY A 515 17.33 16.18 -18.93
CA GLY A 515 16.08 16.46 -19.66
C GLY A 515 16.19 16.48 -21.19
N ALA A 516 17.38 16.21 -21.74
CA ALA A 516 17.59 16.07 -23.18
C ALA A 516 16.74 14.97 -23.80
N SER A 517 16.35 15.16 -25.07
CA SER A 517 15.70 14.14 -25.87
C SER A 517 16.68 13.01 -26.22
N TRP A 518 16.18 11.81 -26.52
CA TRP A 518 17.06 10.66 -26.82
C TRP A 518 17.86 10.83 -28.12
N ASP A 519 17.43 11.76 -28.98
CA ASP A 519 18.05 12.11 -30.25
C ASP A 519 18.89 13.39 -30.21
N ASP A 520 19.04 14.04 -29.06
CA ASP A 520 19.88 15.24 -28.94
C ASP A 520 21.35 14.92 -29.22
N ASP A 521 22.09 15.85 -29.84
CA ASP A 521 23.46 15.62 -30.31
C ASP A 521 24.47 15.32 -29.19
N GLY A 522 24.21 15.84 -27.99
CA GLY A 522 25.06 15.63 -26.81
C GLY A 522 26.46 16.24 -26.91
N GLU A 523 27.25 16.06 -25.87
CA GLU A 523 28.67 16.45 -25.82
C GLU A 523 29.55 15.19 -25.87
N ALA A 524 30.58 15.19 -26.72
CA ALA A 524 31.48 14.04 -26.84
C ALA A 524 32.27 13.83 -25.54
N ILE A 525 32.34 12.59 -25.07
CA ILE A 525 33.22 12.25 -23.94
C ILE A 525 34.65 12.15 -24.50
N GLU A 526 35.52 13.09 -24.13
CA GLU A 526 36.95 12.97 -24.43
C GLU A 526 37.53 11.79 -23.65
N ASP A 527 38.25 10.88 -24.33
CA ASP A 527 38.85 9.69 -23.74
C ASP A 527 39.92 10.06 -22.70
N GLN A 528 39.49 10.39 -21.48
CA GLN A 528 40.34 10.24 -20.30
C GLN A 528 40.25 8.79 -19.87
N VAL A 529 41.33 8.05 -20.15
CA VAL A 529 41.56 6.69 -19.65
C VAL A 529 41.36 6.69 -18.13
N SER A 530 40.17 6.30 -17.68
CA SER A 530 39.84 6.17 -16.26
C SER A 530 39.52 4.71 -15.98
N ALA A 531 40.46 4.08 -15.28
CA ALA A 531 40.41 2.70 -14.83
C ALA A 531 39.47 2.55 -13.62
N GLU A 532 38.20 2.97 -13.73
CA GLU A 532 37.25 2.97 -12.60
C GLU A 532 35.98 2.12 -12.83
N GLU A 533 35.87 1.34 -13.91
CA GLU A 533 34.77 0.35 -14.07
C GLU A 533 35.12 -1.03 -13.48
N SER A 534 35.88 -1.09 -12.39
CA SER A 534 36.20 -2.35 -11.72
C SER A 534 36.25 -2.19 -10.22
N GLU A 535 35.09 -1.94 -9.59
CA GLU A 535 34.74 -2.44 -8.25
C GLU A 535 33.30 -2.01 -7.92
N ILE A 536 32.38 -2.98 -7.95
CA ILE A 536 31.23 -3.21 -7.07
C ILE A 536 30.45 -4.36 -7.73
N SER A 537 31.02 -5.56 -7.60
CA SER A 537 30.24 -6.79 -7.53
C SER A 537 30.18 -7.17 -6.07
N ASP A 538 28.99 -7.58 -5.62
CA ASP A 538 28.67 -8.26 -4.35
C ASP A 538 27.85 -7.42 -3.37
N LEU A 539 26.56 -7.26 -3.69
CA LEU A 539 25.50 -7.47 -2.69
C LEU A 539 24.41 -8.32 -3.34
N SER A 540 24.51 -9.63 -3.11
CA SER A 540 23.42 -10.59 -3.22
C SER A 540 22.25 -10.10 -2.39
N SER A 541 21.11 -9.87 -3.02
CA SER A 541 19.82 -9.77 -2.33
C SER A 541 19.36 -11.17 -1.97
N ASP A 542 19.85 -11.70 -0.85
CA ASP A 542 19.11 -12.64 -0.02
C ASP A 542 18.62 -11.86 1.20
N ASP A 543 17.38 -11.37 1.10
CA ASP A 543 16.38 -11.25 2.18
C ASP A 543 15.07 -10.63 1.65
#